data_AF-H1UX70-F1
#
_entry.id   AF-H1UX70-F1
#
_cell.length_a   1.000
_cell.length_b   1.000
_cell.length_c   1.000
_cell.angle_alpha   90.00
_cell.angle_beta   90.00
_cell.angle_gamma   90.00
#
_symmetry.space_group_name_H-M   'P 1'
#
loop_
_entity.id
_entity.type
_entity.pdbx_description
1 polymer ?
#
loop_
_entity_poly.entity_id
_entity_poly.type
_entity_poly.pdbx_seq_one_letter_code
_entity_poly.pdbx_strand_id
1 'polypeptide(L)'
;MSLSNHPKAYGSAALALAFAAGILVTLGFKDFYPDLERRYQRRRTRRAPTSGSSSTDPSRRSSVFWGPPVQLEDHETASEAEEAAAAFARGASWNPPLIADGVAGAIGNTPLIKIRSLSEATGRVILAKAEFLNAAGNTPKDRVALSMIEAAEAAGQLVPGRGDTIYEGTVGSTGISLATLARARGYRAHICMPNDMAMEKVDLLRHLGATVER
;
A
#
# COMPACT_ATOMS: atom_id res chain seq x y z
N MET A 1 -47.52 -44.43 7.84
CA MET A 1 -46.19 -44.48 7.20
C MET A 1 -45.32 -43.44 7.87
N SER A 2 -44.23 -43.88 8.50
CA SER A 2 -43.45 -43.14 9.50
C SER A 2 -42.42 -42.19 8.87
N LEU A 3 -42.30 -41.00 9.44
CA LEU A 3 -41.39 -39.89 9.08
C LEU A 3 -39.96 -40.07 9.66
N SER A 4 -39.39 -41.27 9.60
CA SER A 4 -38.07 -41.56 10.18
C SER A 4 -36.92 -41.50 9.16
N ASN A 5 -36.79 -40.38 8.43
CA ASN A 5 -35.65 -40.07 7.56
C ASN A 5 -35.05 -38.71 7.93
N HIS A 6 -33.99 -38.71 8.77
CA HIS A 6 -33.23 -37.51 9.11
C HIS A 6 -31.71 -37.80 9.06
N PRO A 7 -30.98 -37.30 8.05
CA PRO A 7 -29.52 -37.22 8.08
C PRO A 7 -29.13 -35.75 8.38
N LYS A 8 -29.31 -35.28 9.62
CA LYS A 8 -28.88 -33.91 10.03
C LYS A 8 -27.89 -33.88 11.19
N ALA A 9 -27.59 -35.01 11.83
CA ALA A 9 -26.70 -35.05 12.98
C ALA A 9 -25.21 -35.06 12.62
N TYR A 10 -24.82 -35.62 11.48
CA TYR A 10 -23.40 -35.71 11.09
C TYR A 10 -22.84 -34.38 10.54
N GLY A 11 -23.67 -33.55 9.90
CA GLY A 11 -23.22 -32.28 9.32
C GLY A 11 -22.86 -31.21 10.37
N SER A 12 -23.65 -31.11 11.45
CA SER A 12 -23.42 -30.12 12.50
C SER A 12 -22.21 -30.45 13.37
N ALA A 13 -22.02 -31.73 13.72
CA ALA A 13 -20.86 -32.18 14.49
C ALA A 13 -19.55 -32.00 13.70
N ALA A 14 -19.56 -32.31 12.40
CA ALA A 14 -18.42 -32.10 11.52
C ALA A 14 -18.08 -30.60 11.37
N LEU A 15 -19.09 -29.74 11.24
CA LEU A 15 -18.88 -28.28 11.18
C LEU A 15 -18.28 -27.74 12.49
N ALA A 16 -18.79 -28.19 13.63
CA ALA A 16 -18.29 -27.76 14.94
C ALA A 16 -16.84 -28.20 15.17
N LEU A 17 -16.50 -29.43 14.77
CA LEU A 17 -15.13 -29.95 14.82
C LEU A 17 -14.18 -29.18 13.92
N ALA A 18 -14.58 -28.89 12.67
CA ALA A 18 -13.78 -28.11 11.74
C ALA A 18 -13.56 -26.68 12.23
N PHE A 19 -14.59 -26.05 12.80
CA PHE A 19 -14.51 -24.71 13.38
C PHE A 19 -13.59 -24.67 14.61
N ALA A 20 -13.73 -25.62 15.54
CA ALA A 20 -12.86 -25.75 16.70
C ALA A 20 -11.40 -26.03 16.31
N ALA A 21 -11.18 -26.89 15.30
CA ALA A 21 -9.85 -27.14 14.75
C ALA A 21 -9.24 -25.87 14.13
N GLY A 22 -10.03 -25.07 13.39
CA GLY A 22 -9.60 -23.78 12.86
C GLY A 22 -9.22 -22.77 13.95
N ILE A 23 -9.98 -22.71 15.05
CA ILE A 23 -9.64 -21.90 16.22
C ILE A 23 -8.32 -22.37 16.86
N LEU A 24 -8.14 -23.68 17.05
CA LEU A 24 -6.91 -24.21 17.63
C LEU A 24 -5.69 -23.98 16.73
N VAL A 25 -5.84 -24.09 15.41
CA VAL A 25 -4.77 -23.78 14.45
C VAL A 25 -4.42 -22.29 14.49
N THR A 26 -5.40 -21.40 14.53
CA THR A 26 -5.17 -19.95 14.58
C THR A 26 -4.56 -19.50 15.91
N LEU A 27 -4.98 -20.08 17.04
CA LEU A 27 -4.37 -19.84 18.34
C LEU A 27 -2.95 -20.41 18.41
N GLY A 28 -2.73 -21.63 17.91
CA GLY A 28 -1.39 -22.22 17.82
C GLY A 28 -0.46 -21.42 16.91
N PHE A 29 -0.98 -20.87 15.80
CA PHE A 29 -0.22 -20.00 14.91
C PHE A 29 0.12 -18.66 15.58
N LYS A 30 -0.78 -18.11 16.40
CA LYS A 30 -0.54 -16.91 17.20
C LYS A 30 0.59 -17.11 18.22
N ASP A 31 0.71 -18.30 18.81
CA ASP A 31 1.79 -18.62 19.75
C ASP A 31 3.10 -19.00 19.05
N PHE A 32 3.02 -19.54 17.84
CA PHE A 32 4.17 -19.84 16.99
C PHE A 32 4.77 -18.60 16.32
N TYR A 33 3.96 -17.58 16.06
CA TYR A 33 4.37 -16.35 15.38
C TYR A 33 5.47 -15.57 16.11
N PRO A 34 5.42 -15.34 17.44
CA PRO A 34 6.50 -14.71 18.19
C PRO A 34 7.84 -15.43 18.05
N ASP A 35 7.83 -16.77 17.98
CA ASP A 35 9.05 -17.56 17.84
C ASP A 35 9.61 -17.53 16.41
N LEU A 36 8.74 -17.52 15.40
CA LEU A 36 9.12 -17.24 14.01
C LEU A 36 9.75 -15.85 13.88
N GLU A 37 9.11 -14.83 14.45
CA GLU A 37 9.59 -13.45 14.45
C GLU A 37 10.93 -13.35 15.17
N ARG A 38 11.08 -13.95 16.36
CA ARG A 38 12.36 -14.00 17.08
C ARG A 38 13.46 -14.69 16.28
N ARG A 39 13.15 -15.78 15.57
CA ARG A 39 14.11 -16.48 14.69
C ARG A 39 14.48 -15.63 13.49
N TYR A 40 13.52 -14.95 12.87
CA TYR A 40 13.74 -14.02 11.77
C TYR A 40 14.62 -12.85 12.20
N GLN A 41 14.30 -12.20 13.32
CA GLN A 41 15.09 -11.11 13.86
C GLN A 41 16.50 -11.55 14.28
N ARG A 42 16.67 -12.74 14.89
CA ARG A 42 18.00 -13.31 15.19
C ARG A 42 18.83 -13.59 13.94
N ARG A 43 18.19 -14.01 12.83
CA ARG A 43 18.89 -14.21 11.54
C ARG A 43 19.25 -12.87 10.91
N ARG A 44 18.39 -11.86 11.01
CA ARG A 44 18.64 -10.50 10.52
C ARG A 44 19.75 -9.81 11.31
N THR A 45 19.80 -9.95 12.64
CA THR A 45 20.87 -9.38 13.47
C THR A 45 22.21 -10.09 13.31
N ARG A 46 22.20 -11.40 13.01
CA ARG A 46 23.41 -12.14 12.58
C ARG A 46 23.91 -11.73 11.19
N ARG A 47 23.08 -11.04 10.41
CA ARG A 47 23.33 -10.61 9.04
C ARG A 47 23.41 -9.09 8.96
N ALA A 48 23.92 -8.46 10.03
CA ALA A 48 24.34 -7.06 9.99
C ALA A 48 25.31 -6.87 8.80
N PRO A 49 25.17 -5.79 8.01
CA PRO A 49 25.85 -5.67 6.74
C PRO A 49 27.34 -5.42 6.96
N THR A 50 28.17 -6.42 6.68
CA THR A 50 29.52 -6.14 6.18
C THR A 50 29.35 -5.74 4.73
N SER A 51 29.78 -4.52 4.42
CA SER A 51 29.75 -3.91 3.09
C SER A 51 30.21 -4.87 1.99
N GLY A 52 29.42 -4.94 0.92
CA GLY A 52 29.83 -5.52 -0.36
C GLY A 52 29.85 -7.05 -0.42
N SER A 53 28.72 -7.66 -0.78
CA SER A 53 28.72 -8.77 -1.75
C SER A 53 27.30 -9.10 -2.19
N SER A 54 27.12 -9.20 -3.51
CA SER A 54 26.00 -9.88 -4.13
C SER A 54 26.03 -11.36 -3.73
N SER A 55 25.32 -11.73 -2.67
CA SER A 55 25.25 -13.13 -2.26
C SER A 55 24.20 -13.87 -3.08
N THR A 56 24.63 -14.52 -4.17
CA THR A 56 23.94 -15.71 -4.70
C THR A 56 24.06 -16.81 -3.65
N ASP A 57 23.06 -16.95 -2.78
CA ASP A 57 22.99 -18.01 -1.78
C ASP A 57 22.19 -19.20 -2.34
N PRO A 58 22.84 -20.34 -2.69
CA PRO A 58 22.19 -21.51 -3.24
C PRO A 58 21.39 -22.32 -2.18
N SER A 59 21.34 -21.89 -0.91
CA SER A 59 20.72 -22.66 0.18
C SER A 59 19.22 -22.43 0.39
N ARG A 60 18.55 -21.59 -0.42
CA ARG A 60 17.08 -21.48 -0.40
C ARG A 60 16.43 -22.73 -1.01
N ARG A 61 16.24 -23.77 -0.18
CA ARG A 61 15.42 -24.94 -0.51
C ARG A 61 14.02 -24.48 -0.93
N SER A 62 13.72 -24.63 -2.22
CA SER A 62 12.37 -24.55 -2.76
C SER A 62 11.48 -25.60 -2.07
N SER A 63 10.32 -25.18 -1.60
CA SER A 63 9.26 -26.12 -1.25
C SER A 63 8.87 -26.92 -2.51
N VAL A 64 8.84 -28.24 -2.43
CA VAL A 64 8.56 -29.14 -3.56
C VAL A 64 7.22 -28.85 -4.27
N PHE A 65 6.30 -28.14 -3.60
CA PHE A 65 4.96 -27.84 -4.11
C PHE A 65 4.73 -26.41 -4.62
N TRP A 66 5.65 -25.48 -4.36
CA TRP A 66 5.52 -24.09 -4.78
C TRP A 66 6.82 -23.70 -5.45
N GLY A 67 6.72 -23.16 -6.67
CA GLY A 67 7.81 -22.99 -7.65
C GLY A 67 9.06 -22.23 -7.17
N PRO A 68 9.86 -21.65 -8.08
CA PRO A 68 11.10 -20.99 -7.69
C PRO A 68 10.81 -19.92 -6.61
N PRO A 69 11.68 -19.81 -5.59
CA PRO A 69 11.47 -18.86 -4.50
C PRO A 69 11.36 -17.45 -5.08
N VAL A 70 10.32 -16.72 -4.69
CA VAL A 70 10.13 -15.32 -5.06
C VAL A 70 11.41 -14.55 -4.74
N GLN A 71 12.02 -13.99 -5.80
CA GLN A 71 13.15 -13.08 -5.67
C GLN A 71 12.58 -11.74 -5.24
N LEU A 72 12.91 -11.34 -4.00
CA LEU A 72 12.65 -9.99 -3.53
C LEU A 72 13.81 -9.14 -4.05
N GLU A 73 13.53 -8.31 -5.04
CA GLU A 73 14.45 -7.27 -5.48
C GLU A 73 14.19 -6.04 -4.63
N ASP A 74 15.23 -5.57 -3.95
CA ASP A 74 15.20 -4.31 -3.21
C ASP A 74 15.73 -3.23 -4.14
N HIS A 75 14.84 -2.36 -4.62
CA HIS A 75 15.20 -1.25 -5.50
C HIS A 75 15.59 0.00 -4.72
N GLU A 76 15.54 -0.01 -3.38
CA GLU A 76 16.14 1.04 -2.58
C GLU A 76 17.65 0.81 -2.56
N THR A 77 18.41 1.63 -3.29
CA THR A 77 19.86 1.55 -3.17
C THR A 77 20.25 1.98 -1.76
N ALA A 78 21.08 1.19 -1.07
CA ALA A 78 21.53 1.51 0.28
C ALA A 78 22.15 2.92 0.38
N SER A 79 22.74 3.40 -0.72
CA SER A 79 23.24 4.76 -0.87
C SER A 79 22.15 5.84 -0.78
N GLU A 80 20.98 5.65 -1.40
CA GLU A 80 19.89 6.65 -1.36
C GLU A 80 19.26 6.73 0.04
N ALA A 81 19.10 5.59 0.71
CA ALA A 81 18.58 5.52 2.07
C ALA A 81 19.57 6.13 3.09
N GLU A 82 20.87 5.81 2.96
CA GLU A 82 21.92 6.42 3.79
C GLU A 82 22.08 7.92 3.51
N GLU A 83 21.99 8.34 2.25
CA GLU A 83 22.08 9.76 1.87
C GLU A 83 20.86 10.55 2.36
N ALA A 84 19.65 10.00 2.26
CA ALA A 84 18.45 10.62 2.81
C ALA A 84 18.50 10.70 4.34
N ALA A 85 18.96 9.65 5.01
CA ALA A 85 19.16 9.63 6.46
C ALA A 85 20.24 10.64 6.88
N ALA A 86 21.34 10.73 6.13
CA ALA A 86 22.42 11.68 6.38
C ALA A 86 22.00 13.12 6.06
N ALA A 87 21.18 13.35 5.04
CA ALA A 87 20.60 14.67 4.72
C ALA A 87 19.66 15.14 5.84
N PHE A 88 18.83 14.23 6.35
CA PHE A 88 18.01 14.48 7.54
C PHE A 88 18.86 14.80 8.78
N ALA A 89 19.93 14.03 9.02
CA ALA A 89 20.86 14.24 10.12
C ALA A 89 21.67 15.55 10.00
N ARG A 90 22.00 15.98 8.78
CA ARG A 90 22.68 17.25 8.49
C ARG A 90 21.76 18.47 8.62
N GLY A 91 20.47 18.27 8.94
CA GLY A 91 19.50 19.36 8.92
C GLY A 91 19.39 20.02 7.55
N ALA A 92 19.71 19.28 6.48
CA ALA A 92 19.48 19.75 5.13
C ALA A 92 17.98 19.96 5.01
N SER A 93 17.56 21.21 5.06
CA SER A 93 16.18 21.59 4.79
C SER A 93 15.94 21.17 3.34
N TRP A 94 15.31 20.03 3.13
CA TRP A 94 14.65 19.78 1.87
C TRP A 94 13.56 20.84 1.75
N ASN A 95 13.89 21.93 1.06
CA ASN A 95 12.99 23.04 0.87
C ASN A 95 12.21 22.71 -0.41
N PRO A 96 10.94 22.29 -0.30
CA PRO A 96 10.12 22.20 -1.50
C PRO A 96 10.12 23.58 -2.18
N PRO A 97 9.98 23.63 -3.51
CA PRO A 97 9.92 24.90 -4.22
C PRO A 97 8.83 25.78 -3.60
N LEU A 98 9.14 27.07 -3.38
CA LEU A 98 8.20 28.04 -2.79
C LEU A 98 6.87 28.12 -3.58
N ILE A 99 6.92 27.79 -4.87
CA ILE A 99 5.78 27.73 -5.78
C ILE A 99 5.83 26.36 -6.47
N ALA A 100 4.83 25.52 -6.22
CA ALA A 100 4.69 24.22 -6.86
C ALA A 100 4.18 24.37 -8.30
N ASP A 101 4.67 23.51 -9.20
CA ASP A 101 4.17 23.43 -10.58
C ASP A 101 2.91 22.56 -10.65
N GLY A 102 1.76 23.23 -10.65
CA GLY A 102 0.44 22.61 -10.65
C GLY A 102 0.18 21.71 -9.43
N VAL A 103 -0.90 20.93 -9.52
CA VAL A 103 -1.31 20.00 -8.46
C VAL A 103 -0.26 18.89 -8.27
N ALA A 104 0.34 18.41 -9.35
CA ALA A 104 1.34 17.35 -9.32
C ALA A 104 2.61 17.76 -8.54
N GLY A 105 3.11 18.99 -8.75
CA GLY A 105 4.27 19.50 -8.04
C GLY A 105 4.06 19.69 -6.53
N ALA A 106 2.81 19.68 -6.07
CA ALA A 106 2.43 19.78 -4.66
C ALA A 106 2.16 18.41 -4.00
N ILE A 107 2.42 17.30 -4.70
CA ILE A 107 2.33 15.95 -4.15
C ILE A 107 3.67 15.56 -3.53
N GLY A 108 3.61 14.99 -2.34
CA GLY A 108 4.77 14.53 -1.60
C GLY A 108 5.27 15.53 -0.57
N ASN A 109 6.47 15.27 -0.02
CA ASN A 109 7.10 16.11 1.01
C ASN A 109 6.20 16.54 2.18
N THR A 110 5.21 15.72 2.49
CA THR A 110 4.26 15.97 3.57
C THR A 110 4.96 15.97 4.93
N PRO A 111 4.52 16.80 5.89
CA PRO A 111 5.22 16.96 7.16
C PRO A 111 5.11 15.72 8.05
N LEU A 112 6.11 15.57 8.93
CA LEU A 112 6.03 14.70 10.10
C LEU A 112 5.57 15.53 11.30
N ILE A 113 4.44 15.14 11.89
CA ILE A 113 3.83 15.83 13.02
C ILE A 113 4.09 15.02 14.28
N LYS A 114 4.78 15.60 15.26
CA LYS A 114 4.99 14.93 16.56
C LYS A 114 3.68 14.86 17.34
N ILE A 115 3.24 13.65 17.68
CA ILE A 115 2.10 13.44 18.57
C ILE A 115 2.62 13.51 20.01
N ARG A 116 2.52 14.70 20.62
CA ARG A 116 3.08 14.97 21.96
C ARG A 116 2.51 14.04 23.03
N SER A 117 1.19 13.93 23.13
CA SER A 117 0.51 13.13 24.14
C SER A 117 0.93 11.66 24.12
N LEU A 118 0.93 11.02 22.94
CA LEU A 118 1.39 9.63 22.80
C LEU A 118 2.88 9.50 23.06
N SER A 119 3.68 10.50 22.65
CA SER A 119 5.12 10.46 22.87
C SER A 119 5.46 10.50 24.38
N GLU A 120 4.75 11.35 25.13
CA GLU A 120 4.89 11.48 26.58
C GLU A 120 4.38 10.23 27.29
N ALA A 121 3.22 9.70 26.89
CA ALA A 121 2.64 8.49 27.50
C ALA A 121 3.48 7.22 27.30
N THR A 122 4.24 7.14 26.20
CA THR A 122 5.04 5.95 25.86
C THR A 122 6.53 6.10 26.15
N GLY A 123 7.00 7.32 26.47
CA GLY A 123 8.44 7.63 26.57
C GLY A 123 9.21 7.47 25.24
N ARG A 124 8.51 7.43 24.09
CA ARG A 124 9.09 7.28 22.74
C ARG A 124 8.66 8.43 21.85
N VAL A 125 9.46 8.77 20.83
CA VAL A 125 9.05 9.79 19.85
C VAL A 125 8.09 9.16 18.85
N ILE A 126 6.83 9.59 18.87
CA ILE A 126 5.80 9.16 17.93
C ILE A 126 5.51 10.30 16.96
N LEU A 127 5.70 10.03 15.67
CA LEU A 127 5.49 10.98 14.58
C LEU A 127 4.37 10.46 13.66
N ALA A 128 3.46 11.34 13.26
CA ALA A 128 2.46 11.09 12.23
C ALA A 128 2.94 11.63 10.89
N LYS A 129 2.89 10.82 9.84
CA LYS A 129 3.13 11.27 8.46
C LYS A 129 1.84 11.84 7.89
N ALA A 130 1.81 13.14 7.63
CA ALA A 130 0.60 13.87 7.26
C ALA A 130 0.25 13.76 5.76
N GLU A 131 0.07 12.55 5.25
CA GLU A 131 -0.28 12.29 3.84
C GLU A 131 -1.64 12.87 3.41
N PHE A 132 -2.46 13.32 4.36
CA PHE A 132 -3.69 14.04 4.06
C PHE A 132 -3.46 15.46 3.52
N LEU A 133 -2.21 15.94 3.51
CA LEU A 133 -1.81 17.24 2.96
C LEU A 133 -1.29 17.16 1.51
N ASN A 134 -1.35 16.00 0.86
CA ASN A 134 -1.10 15.94 -0.58
C ASN A 134 -2.21 16.70 -1.35
N ALA A 135 -1.87 17.28 -2.50
CA ALA A 135 -2.72 18.28 -3.14
C ALA A 135 -3.85 17.75 -4.06
N ALA A 136 -3.87 16.45 -4.42
CA ALA A 136 -4.79 15.94 -5.44
C ALA A 136 -6.07 15.36 -4.83
N GLY A 137 -5.92 14.28 -4.05
CA GLY A 137 -7.00 13.61 -3.35
C GLY A 137 -6.92 13.75 -1.84
N ASN A 138 -5.94 14.50 -1.33
CA ASN A 138 -5.66 14.65 0.10
C ASN A 138 -5.43 13.29 0.77
N THR A 139 -4.74 12.37 0.08
CA THR A 139 -4.44 11.03 0.59
C THR A 139 -3.05 10.54 0.14
N PRO A 140 -2.52 9.45 0.74
CA PRO A 140 -1.28 8.83 0.25
C PRO A 140 -1.37 8.31 -1.21
N LYS A 141 -2.58 8.12 -1.76
CA LYS A 141 -2.76 7.59 -3.13
C LYS A 141 -2.35 8.58 -4.21
N ASP A 142 -2.24 9.86 -3.86
CA ASP A 142 -1.74 10.91 -4.75
C ASP A 142 -0.35 10.57 -5.30
N ARG A 143 0.53 10.01 -4.45
CA ARG A 143 1.89 9.60 -4.85
C ARG A 143 1.88 8.47 -5.86
N VAL A 144 1.07 7.45 -5.61
CA VAL A 144 0.99 6.27 -6.48
C VAL A 144 0.36 6.63 -7.81
N ALA A 145 -0.73 7.40 -7.79
CA ALA A 145 -1.40 7.89 -8.99
C ALA A 145 -0.44 8.73 -9.85
N LEU A 146 0.32 9.64 -9.25
CA LEU A 146 1.32 10.44 -9.95
C LEU A 146 2.39 9.57 -10.60
N SER A 147 2.98 8.65 -9.82
CA SER A 147 4.03 7.75 -10.31
C SER A 147 3.55 6.85 -11.46
N MET A 148 2.32 6.35 -11.40
CA MET A 148 1.72 5.55 -12.49
C MET A 148 1.55 6.37 -13.76
N ILE A 149 1.06 7.61 -13.66
CA ILE A 149 0.87 8.49 -14.81
C ILE A 149 2.23 8.86 -15.44
N GLU A 150 3.21 9.23 -14.62
CA GLU A 150 4.56 9.58 -15.09
C GLU A 150 5.27 8.40 -15.76
N ALA A 151 5.12 7.19 -15.20
CA ALA A 151 5.66 5.99 -15.82
C ALA A 151 5.00 5.69 -17.18
N ALA A 152 3.68 5.85 -17.28
CA ALA A 152 2.94 5.65 -18.52
C ALA A 152 3.26 6.73 -19.57
N GLU A 153 3.49 7.97 -19.16
CA GLU A 153 3.98 9.07 -20.01
C GLU A 153 5.38 8.77 -20.54
N ALA A 154 6.31 8.36 -19.66
CA ALA A 154 7.68 8.01 -20.04
C ALA A 154 7.71 6.82 -21.02
N ALA A 155 6.78 5.87 -20.88
CA ALA A 155 6.61 4.75 -21.80
C ALA A 155 5.85 5.11 -23.10
N GLY A 156 5.38 6.35 -23.26
CA GLY A 156 4.58 6.79 -24.40
C GLY A 156 3.18 6.18 -24.47
N GLN A 157 2.73 5.53 -23.40
CA GLN A 157 1.39 4.94 -23.30
C GLN A 157 0.32 6.01 -23.08
N LEU A 158 0.68 7.07 -22.35
CA LEU A 158 -0.15 8.27 -22.16
C LEU A 158 0.51 9.48 -22.82
N VAL A 159 -0.27 10.24 -23.56
CA VAL A 159 0.15 11.50 -24.18
C VAL A 159 -0.84 12.61 -23.80
N PRO A 160 -0.41 13.66 -23.08
CA PRO A 160 -1.28 14.76 -22.66
C PRO A 160 -2.06 15.37 -23.84
N GLY A 161 -3.36 15.60 -23.66
CA GLY A 161 -4.20 16.28 -24.66
C GLY A 161 -4.55 15.46 -25.91
N ARG A 162 -4.01 14.24 -26.08
CA ARG A 162 -4.38 13.32 -27.18
C ARG A 162 -5.80 12.76 -27.04
N GLY A 163 -6.39 12.90 -25.84
CA GLY A 163 -7.70 12.33 -25.50
C GLY A 163 -7.61 10.95 -24.86
N ASP A 164 -6.41 10.54 -24.40
CA ASP A 164 -6.21 9.29 -23.67
C ASP A 164 -7.06 9.25 -22.39
N THR A 165 -7.50 8.04 -22.04
CA THR A 165 -8.39 7.81 -20.88
C THR A 165 -7.75 6.81 -19.93
N ILE A 166 -7.71 7.18 -18.66
CA ILE A 166 -7.29 6.31 -17.56
C ILE A 166 -8.53 5.60 -17.02
N TYR A 167 -8.50 4.28 -17.00
CA TYR A 167 -9.57 3.44 -16.43
C TYR A 167 -9.10 2.84 -15.11
N GLU A 168 -9.91 2.98 -14.05
CA GLU A 168 -9.62 2.42 -12.74
C GLU A 168 -10.89 1.86 -12.08
N GLY A 169 -10.80 0.61 -11.60
CA GLY A 169 -11.84 -0.02 -10.79
C GLY A 169 -11.60 0.22 -9.31
N THR A 170 -12.27 1.19 -8.69
CA THR A 170 -12.02 1.56 -7.28
C THR A 170 -13.20 2.22 -6.59
N VAL A 171 -13.30 1.99 -5.29
CA VAL A 171 -14.28 2.60 -4.38
C VAL A 171 -13.67 3.67 -3.45
N GLY A 172 -12.37 3.91 -3.62
CA GLY A 172 -11.52 4.59 -2.66
C GLY A 172 -10.83 5.83 -3.20
N SER A 173 -9.85 6.30 -2.42
CA SER A 173 -9.14 7.54 -2.70
C SER A 173 -8.28 7.51 -3.96
N THR A 174 -7.89 6.33 -4.46
CA THR A 174 -7.16 6.20 -5.72
C THR A 174 -7.92 6.82 -6.89
N GLY A 175 -9.24 6.62 -6.96
CA GLY A 175 -10.07 7.17 -8.03
C GLY A 175 -10.11 8.70 -7.99
N ILE A 176 -10.14 9.28 -6.78
CA ILE A 176 -10.11 10.72 -6.57
C ILE A 176 -8.74 11.27 -7.01
N SER A 177 -7.65 10.67 -6.56
CA SER A 177 -6.29 11.07 -6.94
C SER A 177 -6.07 11.01 -8.45
N LEU A 178 -6.49 9.91 -9.10
CA LEU A 178 -6.39 9.74 -10.55
C LEU A 178 -7.29 10.72 -11.31
N ALA A 179 -8.53 10.94 -10.87
CA ALA A 179 -9.44 11.90 -11.51
C ALA A 179 -8.85 13.31 -11.48
N THR A 180 -8.39 13.77 -10.30
CA THR A 180 -7.78 15.10 -10.16
C THR A 180 -6.54 15.24 -11.03
N LEU A 181 -5.62 14.28 -10.99
CA LEU A 181 -4.38 14.30 -11.77
C LEU A 181 -4.63 14.18 -13.27
N ALA A 182 -5.57 13.32 -13.68
CA ALA A 182 -5.96 13.16 -15.07
C ALA A 182 -6.42 14.50 -15.66
N ARG A 183 -7.33 15.21 -14.96
CA ARG A 183 -7.77 16.53 -15.42
C ARG A 183 -6.65 17.54 -15.46
N ALA A 184 -5.82 17.60 -14.42
CA ALA A 184 -4.69 18.54 -14.35
C ALA A 184 -3.68 18.32 -15.49
N ARG A 185 -3.51 17.09 -15.96
CA ARG A 185 -2.56 16.71 -17.02
C ARG A 185 -3.19 16.53 -18.42
N GLY A 186 -4.48 16.83 -18.59
CA GLY A 186 -5.13 16.78 -19.90
C GLY A 186 -5.56 15.38 -20.35
N TYR A 187 -5.82 14.48 -19.42
CA TYR A 187 -6.39 13.15 -19.64
C TYR A 187 -7.87 13.08 -19.24
N ARG A 188 -8.55 12.05 -19.73
CA ARG A 188 -9.86 11.64 -19.22
C ARG A 188 -9.68 10.57 -18.15
N ALA A 189 -10.60 10.52 -17.19
CA ALA A 189 -10.65 9.46 -16.19
C ALA A 189 -12.01 8.77 -16.24
N HIS A 190 -12.00 7.44 -16.20
CA HIS A 190 -13.19 6.60 -16.12
C HIS A 190 -13.07 5.69 -14.90
N ILE A 191 -13.94 5.90 -13.92
CA ILE A 191 -13.90 5.20 -12.64
C ILE A 191 -15.08 4.24 -12.57
N CYS A 192 -14.78 2.95 -12.45
CA CYS A 192 -15.78 1.91 -12.23
C CYS A 192 -15.87 1.61 -10.72
N MET A 193 -17.07 1.67 -10.14
CA MET A 193 -17.31 1.36 -8.73
C MET A 193 -18.64 0.62 -8.57
N PRO A 194 -18.89 -0.12 -7.48
CA PRO A 194 -20.17 -0.79 -7.30
C PRO A 194 -21.32 0.15 -6.91
N ASN A 195 -22.55 -0.33 -7.09
CA ASN A 195 -23.80 0.39 -6.80
C ASN A 195 -24.07 0.69 -5.31
N ASP A 196 -23.35 0.07 -4.37
CA ASP A 196 -23.53 0.28 -2.92
C ASP A 196 -22.67 1.42 -2.36
N MET A 197 -21.91 2.11 -3.22
CA MET A 197 -21.11 3.27 -2.81
C MET A 197 -21.95 4.52 -2.56
N ALA A 198 -21.51 5.29 -1.56
CA ALA A 198 -22.10 6.57 -1.17
C ALA A 198 -22.15 7.55 -2.36
N MET A 199 -23.30 8.22 -2.54
CA MET A 199 -23.52 9.14 -3.66
C MET A 199 -22.57 10.33 -3.62
N GLU A 200 -22.18 10.79 -2.44
CA GLU A 200 -21.24 11.89 -2.24
C GLU A 200 -19.88 11.60 -2.91
N LYS A 201 -19.44 10.33 -2.91
CA LYS A 201 -18.19 9.92 -3.59
C LYS A 201 -18.35 9.95 -5.11
N VAL A 202 -19.49 9.46 -5.60
CA VAL A 202 -19.83 9.47 -7.03
C VAL A 202 -19.85 10.91 -7.54
N ASP A 203 -20.52 11.78 -6.79
CA ASP A 203 -20.67 13.19 -7.16
C ASP A 203 -19.32 13.90 -7.09
N LEU A 204 -18.50 13.65 -6.06
CA LEU A 204 -17.14 14.19 -6.01
C LEU A 204 -16.32 13.84 -7.26
N LEU A 205 -16.33 12.57 -7.68
CA LEU A 205 -15.59 12.12 -8.87
C LEU A 205 -16.11 12.78 -10.16
N ARG A 206 -17.42 12.94 -10.29
CA ARG A 206 -18.04 13.65 -11.43
C ARG A 206 -17.65 15.12 -11.45
N HIS A 207 -17.62 15.80 -10.30
CA HIS A 207 -17.17 17.19 -10.19
C HIS A 207 -15.68 17.34 -10.51
N LEU A 208 -14.88 16.33 -10.18
CA LEU A 208 -13.49 16.20 -10.62
C LEU A 208 -13.36 15.80 -12.09
N GLY A 209 -14.45 15.78 -12.86
CA GLY A 209 -14.44 15.57 -14.32
C GLY A 209 -14.22 14.13 -14.75
N ALA A 210 -14.35 13.15 -13.85
CA ALA A 210 -14.33 11.74 -14.21
C ALA A 210 -15.70 11.26 -14.72
N THR A 211 -15.69 10.33 -15.67
CA THR A 211 -16.84 9.49 -15.98
C THR A 211 -16.94 8.40 -14.92
N VAL A 212 -18.13 8.16 -14.37
CA VAL A 212 -18.34 7.16 -13.32
C VAL A 212 -19.34 6.11 -13.79
N GLU A 213 -18.90 4.85 -13.76
CA GLU A 213 -19.70 3.65 -14.04
C GLU A 213 -20.03 2.93 -12.72
N ARG A 214 -21.29 2.49 -12.56
CA ARG A 214 -21.83 1.90 -11.34
C ARG A 214 -22.48 0.54 -11.58
#